data_AF-A0A2B4SY07-F1
#
_entry.id   AF-A0A2B4SY07-F1
#
_cell.length_a   1.000
_cell.length_b   1.000
_cell.length_c   1.000
_cell.angle_alpha   90.00
_cell.angle_beta   90.00
_cell.angle_gamma   90.00
#
_symmetry.space_group_name_H-M   'P 1'
#
loop_
_entity.id
_entity.type
_entity.pdbx_description
1 polymer ?
#
loop_
_entity_poly.entity_id
_entity_poly.type
_entity_poly.pdbx_seq_one_letter_code
_entity_poly.pdbx_strand_id
1 'polypeptide(L)'
;MLAKRCTFHNSASLEWIYICYFKKMELKRGFLRMSWDSYLDNLIAQTKDASGTAHADKACIIGVDGGAKWTSDGHANAFKAWQKNNQLEYQPPIKKAVQQMITSLDEKNRHHLRVLTNTAYFVGKEELAFRKFGSLCDLQEKNGVKMESMYRNEKMCSQFIASIAGVEKEKTKREVRETRFLSLLSDSSTDAGIIEQEAVFVRYVDKQGRPWTKFLDIIPLESATADGVCNTITTSLEKIDIDEEMLKKLVGCNFDGASVIMGKKSGIAVQIQEKVPQPVVILHRVAHNLELAVLNAVKTIPYLENFHKTIRQVFKLNCYSPKKRREVDAVSEILDENPAHFSIAHLEQVSSGKGEDGAKAKGILKQITTGKFARFLYFMLDVTAVLKELSESFQRAGLFITDVAKKLDTAIANLELLKNDKPPTELSKFQTKFKSSYDEEKKILLNGKNNSQEVSLKDNSKVQISLDTSECAKIAGCFKSKDFSPFMTSGIFAEGTKYQFLRVEDEKLVLGKKKEQGAISLQCSKTAVVIGHCPEGGQQGNLNKGVAVIAEYLESLGM
;
A
#
# COMPACT_ATOMS: atom_id res chain seq x y z
N MET A 1 -19.80 2.78 0.98
CA MET A 1 -18.53 3.03 0.26
C MET A 1 -17.30 2.72 1.10
N LEU A 2 -17.40 2.61 2.44
CA LEU A 2 -16.32 2.13 3.32
C LEU A 2 -16.05 0.61 3.30
N ALA A 3 -16.94 -0.19 2.70
CA ALA A 3 -16.86 -1.65 2.75
C ALA A 3 -15.76 -2.30 1.87
N LYS A 4 -15.01 -1.54 1.06
CA LYS A 4 -13.95 -2.11 0.19
C LYS A 4 -12.57 -2.18 0.84
N ARG A 5 -12.35 -1.49 1.97
CA ARG A 5 -11.10 -1.51 2.74
C ARG A 5 -11.27 -1.67 4.25
N CYS A 6 -12.50 -1.84 4.73
CA CYS A 6 -12.80 -2.36 6.06
C CYS A 6 -12.45 -3.86 6.18
N THR A 7 -11.21 -4.23 5.88
CA THR A 7 -10.56 -5.32 6.62
C THR A 7 -10.14 -4.71 7.94
N PHE A 8 -11.09 -4.67 8.87
CA PHE A 8 -10.90 -4.19 10.23
C PHE A 8 -9.72 -4.93 10.86
N HIS A 9 -8.80 -4.16 11.42
CA HIS A 9 -7.50 -4.61 11.90
C HIS A 9 -7.65 -5.29 13.25
N ASN A 10 -8.19 -6.52 13.25
CA ASN A 10 -8.05 -7.39 14.40
C ASN A 10 -6.83 -8.30 14.22
N SER A 11 -5.96 -8.31 15.23
CA SER A 11 -4.56 -8.75 15.23
C SER A 11 -4.29 -10.22 14.83
N ALA A 12 -5.34 -11.03 14.66
CA ALA A 12 -5.24 -12.43 14.24
C ALA A 12 -5.51 -12.65 12.72
N SER A 13 -6.21 -11.72 12.06
CA SER A 13 -6.46 -11.76 10.60
C SER A 13 -5.18 -11.51 9.77
N LEU A 14 -4.24 -10.73 10.31
CA LEU A 14 -2.92 -10.46 9.70
C LEU A 14 -2.02 -11.70 9.66
N GLU A 15 -2.19 -12.66 10.58
CA GLU A 15 -1.35 -13.87 10.65
C GLU A 15 -1.67 -14.86 9.52
N TRP A 16 -2.93 -14.91 9.06
CA TRP A 16 -3.37 -15.79 7.96
C TRP A 16 -3.21 -15.15 6.58
N ILE A 17 -3.34 -13.82 6.51
CA ILE A 17 -2.92 -13.03 5.36
C ILE A 17 -1.46 -13.36 5.02
N TYR A 18 -0.59 -13.57 6.02
CA TYR A 18 0.82 -13.90 5.80
C TYR A 18 1.08 -15.24 5.08
N ILE A 19 0.24 -16.26 5.29
CA ILE A 19 0.36 -17.55 4.56
C ILE A 19 -0.05 -17.35 3.09
N CYS A 20 -1.12 -16.58 2.83
CA CYS A 20 -1.50 -16.21 1.45
C CYS A 20 -0.46 -15.30 0.77
N TYR A 21 0.27 -14.48 1.54
CA TYR A 21 1.33 -13.59 1.03
C TYR A 21 2.58 -14.35 0.56
N PHE A 22 2.86 -15.54 1.10
CA PHE A 22 3.98 -16.39 0.65
C PHE A 22 3.83 -16.89 -0.80
N LYS A 23 2.62 -17.00 -1.35
CA LYS A 23 2.40 -17.41 -2.76
C LYS A 23 2.99 -16.42 -3.77
N LYS A 24 3.19 -15.16 -3.39
CA LYS A 24 3.79 -14.16 -4.27
C LYS A 24 5.33 -14.33 -4.34
N MET A 25 5.97 -15.04 -3.40
CA MET A 25 7.44 -15.18 -3.28
C MET A 25 8.10 -16.05 -4.36
N GLU A 26 7.34 -16.83 -5.13
CA GLU A 26 7.92 -17.82 -6.07
C GLU A 26 7.96 -17.41 -7.55
N LEU A 27 7.47 -16.24 -7.91
CA LEU A 27 7.52 -15.75 -9.29
C LEU A 27 8.44 -14.54 -9.41
N LYS A 28 9.73 -14.78 -9.16
CA LYS A 28 10.91 -14.19 -9.84
C LYS A 28 12.15 -14.51 -9.02
N ARG A 29 12.86 -15.58 -9.37
CA ARG A 29 14.29 -15.68 -9.06
C ARG A 29 15.02 -14.75 -10.02
N GLY A 30 15.32 -13.55 -9.55
CA GLY A 30 16.11 -12.56 -10.26
C GLY A 30 16.54 -11.49 -9.27
N PHE A 31 17.74 -11.64 -8.72
CA PHE A 31 18.43 -10.68 -7.86
C PHE A 31 18.25 -9.24 -8.36
N LEU A 32 17.79 -8.28 -7.54
CA LEU A 32 17.98 -6.84 -7.79
C LEU A 32 17.93 -6.03 -6.47
N ARG A 33 18.98 -5.22 -6.27
CA ARG A 33 19.16 -4.13 -5.28
C ARG A 33 18.40 -2.88 -5.75
N MET A 34 18.28 -1.86 -4.90
CA MET A 34 17.59 -0.62 -5.28
C MET A 34 18.16 0.62 -4.57
N SER A 35 18.34 1.71 -5.33
CA SER A 35 19.31 2.82 -5.12
C SER A 35 18.86 4.10 -5.87
N TRP A 36 19.54 5.26 -5.67
CA TRP A 36 19.44 6.46 -6.54
C TRP A 36 19.69 6.15 -8.02
N ASP A 37 20.18 4.94 -8.31
CA ASP A 37 20.23 4.28 -9.61
C ASP A 37 18.91 4.33 -10.38
N SER A 38 17.74 4.39 -9.72
CA SER A 38 16.45 4.54 -10.42
C SER A 38 16.31 5.85 -11.20
N TYR A 39 16.96 6.94 -10.76
CA TYR A 39 17.05 8.18 -11.54
C TYR A 39 18.04 8.05 -12.69
N LEU A 40 19.06 7.19 -12.55
CA LEU A 40 20.00 6.85 -13.64
C LEU A 40 19.31 5.98 -14.70
N ASP A 41 18.47 5.02 -14.28
CA ASP A 41 17.63 4.20 -15.15
C ASP A 41 16.62 5.06 -15.92
N ASN A 42 16.01 6.06 -15.24
CA ASN A 42 15.14 7.03 -15.89
C ASN A 42 15.92 7.90 -16.88
N LEU A 43 17.09 8.43 -16.49
CA LEU A 43 17.95 9.20 -17.37
C LEU A 43 18.30 8.41 -18.64
N ILE A 44 18.75 7.16 -18.50
CA ILE A 44 19.09 6.29 -19.63
C ILE A 44 17.85 6.00 -20.48
N ALA A 45 16.69 5.80 -19.87
CA ALA A 45 15.43 5.63 -20.61
C ALA A 45 15.05 6.88 -21.42
N GLN A 46 15.30 8.09 -20.89
CA GLN A 46 15.05 9.36 -21.60
C GLN A 46 16.05 9.63 -22.74
N THR A 47 17.15 8.88 -22.81
CA THR A 47 18.12 9.00 -23.92
C THR A 47 17.76 8.17 -25.15
N LYS A 48 16.64 7.44 -25.14
CA LYS A 48 16.23 6.62 -26.28
C LYS A 48 15.84 7.47 -27.48
N ASP A 49 16.31 7.11 -28.67
CA ASP A 49 15.81 7.69 -29.92
C ASP A 49 14.48 7.07 -30.36
N ALA A 50 13.93 7.52 -31.49
CA ALA A 50 12.66 7.02 -32.02
C ALA A 50 12.69 5.52 -32.39
N SER A 51 13.88 4.91 -32.51
CA SER A 51 14.06 3.47 -32.72
C SER A 51 14.14 2.68 -31.40
N GLY A 52 14.14 3.37 -30.26
CA GLY A 52 14.26 2.77 -28.93
C GLY A 52 15.70 2.52 -28.48
N THR A 53 16.70 2.96 -29.24
CA THR A 53 18.12 2.82 -28.91
C THR A 53 18.53 3.88 -27.89
N ALA A 54 19.01 3.46 -26.71
CA ALA A 54 19.49 4.35 -25.66
C ALA A 54 20.90 4.87 -26.01
N HIS A 55 21.12 6.17 -25.80
CA HIS A 55 22.37 6.84 -26.13
C HIS A 55 23.22 7.20 -24.91
N ALA A 56 22.73 6.94 -23.69
CA ALA A 56 23.54 6.95 -22.47
C ALA A 56 23.93 5.53 -22.03
N ASP A 57 25.18 5.35 -21.61
CA ASP A 57 25.69 4.11 -21.04
C ASP A 57 26.06 4.23 -19.55
N LYS A 58 26.37 5.45 -19.06
CA LYS A 58 26.65 5.71 -17.64
C LYS A 58 26.07 7.05 -17.15
N ALA A 59 25.74 7.14 -15.86
CA ALA A 59 25.37 8.42 -15.25
C ALA A 59 25.71 8.52 -13.74
N CYS A 60 25.72 9.73 -13.17
CA CYS A 60 25.80 10.00 -11.73
C CYS A 60 25.22 11.39 -11.36
N ILE A 61 24.88 11.61 -10.08
CA ILE A 61 24.40 12.92 -9.58
C ILE A 61 25.24 13.35 -8.37
N ILE A 62 25.72 14.59 -8.39
CA ILE A 62 26.52 15.20 -7.32
C ILE A 62 25.89 16.52 -6.85
N GLY A 63 26.20 16.97 -5.64
CA GLY A 63 25.77 18.26 -5.10
C GLY A 63 26.66 19.42 -5.56
N VAL A 64 26.04 20.57 -5.83
CA VAL A 64 26.73 21.82 -6.22
C VAL A 64 27.55 22.39 -5.05
N ASP A 65 27.12 22.17 -3.80
CA ASP A 65 27.84 22.62 -2.61
C ASP A 65 28.88 21.58 -2.15
N GLY A 66 30.10 21.69 -2.70
CA GLY A 66 31.25 20.91 -2.28
C GLY A 66 31.41 19.54 -2.95
N GLY A 67 30.58 19.19 -3.94
CA GLY A 67 30.74 17.99 -4.76
C GLY A 67 30.35 16.69 -4.06
N ALA A 68 29.52 16.74 -3.01
CA ALA A 68 29.05 15.53 -2.34
C ALA A 68 28.23 14.67 -3.32
N LYS A 69 28.56 13.39 -3.49
CA LYS A 69 27.75 12.48 -4.34
C LYS A 69 26.35 12.31 -3.75
N TRP A 70 25.32 12.57 -4.55
CA TRP A 70 23.90 12.51 -4.15
C TRP A 70 23.26 11.18 -4.46
N THR A 71 23.73 10.54 -5.56
CA THR A 71 23.68 9.10 -5.65
C THR A 71 24.52 8.54 -4.50
N SER A 72 23.88 7.76 -3.66
CA SER A 72 24.57 7.02 -2.62
C SER A 72 24.95 5.63 -3.13
N ASP A 73 25.77 4.87 -2.40
CA ASP A 73 25.54 3.40 -2.36
C ASP A 73 24.32 3.06 -1.44
N GLY A 74 23.78 4.04 -0.70
CA GLY A 74 22.50 4.06 0.05
C GLY A 74 22.29 5.37 0.87
N HIS A 75 21.12 6.05 0.77
CA HIS A 75 20.88 7.48 1.18
C HIS A 75 19.82 7.63 2.28
N ALA A 76 20.04 8.52 3.26
CA ALA A 76 19.01 8.96 4.21
C ALA A 76 19.34 10.33 4.83
N ASN A 77 18.40 11.28 4.83
CA ASN A 77 17.87 11.89 6.07
C ASN A 77 16.79 12.96 5.81
N ALA A 78 15.62 12.66 6.38
CA ALA A 78 14.81 13.55 7.20
C ALA A 78 13.85 14.56 6.54
N PHE A 79 12.53 14.41 6.66
CA PHE A 79 11.74 14.24 7.91
C PHE A 79 11.87 15.38 8.93
N LYS A 80 12.67 16.43 8.70
CA LYS A 80 12.83 17.52 9.68
C LYS A 80 11.89 18.73 9.50
N ALA A 81 11.10 18.81 8.43
CA ALA A 81 10.25 19.99 8.16
C ALA A 81 8.74 19.77 8.35
N TRP A 82 8.35 18.70 9.07
CA TRP A 82 6.97 18.39 9.47
C TRP A 82 6.42 19.30 10.59
N GLN A 83 7.21 20.18 11.22
CA GLN A 83 6.90 20.64 12.58
C GLN A 83 6.43 22.09 12.77
N LYS A 84 6.09 22.86 11.72
CA LYS A 84 6.05 24.33 11.88
C LYS A 84 4.83 25.08 11.30
N ASN A 85 3.59 24.69 11.63
CA ASN A 85 2.50 25.62 12.01
C ASN A 85 1.10 25.18 11.53
N ASN A 86 0.27 24.76 12.50
CA ASN A 86 -1.20 24.76 12.46
C ASN A 86 -1.73 26.08 13.05
N GLN A 87 -2.95 26.51 12.68
CA GLN A 87 -4.05 26.94 13.59
C GLN A 87 -5.24 27.60 12.83
N LEU A 88 -6.50 27.12 13.06
CA LEU A 88 -7.69 27.86 13.58
C LEU A 88 -9.07 27.23 13.25
N GLU A 89 -10.01 27.43 14.18
CA GLU A 89 -11.34 26.80 14.44
C GLU A 89 -12.56 27.27 13.56
N TYR A 90 -13.72 26.62 13.78
CA TYR A 90 -15.00 26.71 13.04
C TYR A 90 -16.20 27.17 13.91
N GLN A 91 -17.18 27.92 13.33
CA GLN A 91 -18.59 28.05 13.78
C GLN A 91 -19.58 28.37 12.60
N PRO A 92 -20.88 27.95 12.60
CA PRO A 92 -21.90 28.18 11.54
C PRO A 92 -23.07 29.13 11.93
N PRO A 93 -23.87 29.71 10.98
CA PRO A 93 -25.10 29.08 10.42
C PRO A 93 -25.53 29.55 8.98
N ILE A 94 -25.67 28.65 7.98
CA ILE A 94 -26.05 29.02 6.58
C ILE A 94 -27.15 28.13 5.96
N LYS A 95 -28.24 27.81 6.67
CA LYS A 95 -29.32 26.98 6.07
C LYS A 95 -30.39 27.78 5.30
N LYS A 96 -30.74 28.99 5.72
CA LYS A 96 -31.83 29.77 5.08
C LYS A 96 -31.39 30.57 3.84
N ALA A 97 -30.15 31.08 3.85
CA ALA A 97 -29.59 31.85 2.72
C ALA A 97 -29.27 30.98 1.49
N VAL A 98 -28.82 29.74 1.69
CA VAL A 98 -28.49 28.82 0.60
C VAL A 98 -29.73 28.38 -0.17
N GLN A 99 -30.86 28.17 0.52
CA GLN A 99 -32.11 27.76 -0.13
C GLN A 99 -32.65 28.83 -1.09
N GLN A 100 -32.52 30.11 -0.73
CA GLN A 100 -32.94 31.23 -1.60
C GLN A 100 -31.96 31.46 -2.77
N MET A 101 -30.69 31.12 -2.59
CA MET A 101 -29.66 31.19 -3.64
C MET A 101 -29.85 30.10 -4.71
N ILE A 102 -30.24 28.88 -4.32
CA ILE A 102 -30.43 27.76 -5.27
C ILE A 102 -31.57 28.04 -6.26
N THR A 103 -32.63 28.72 -5.83
CA THR A 103 -33.78 29.06 -6.69
C THR A 103 -33.48 30.15 -7.71
N SER A 104 -32.38 30.90 -7.55
CA SER A 104 -31.97 31.98 -8.46
C SER A 104 -30.78 31.65 -9.36
N LEU A 105 -30.25 30.41 -9.31
CA LEU A 105 -29.10 30.01 -10.14
C LEU A 105 -29.52 29.71 -11.59
N ASP A 106 -28.93 30.45 -12.53
CA ASP A 106 -28.92 30.15 -13.96
C ASP A 106 -28.51 28.69 -14.25
N GLU A 107 -29.03 28.11 -15.33
CA GLU A 107 -28.75 26.75 -15.82
C GLU A 107 -27.24 26.49 -16.00
N LYS A 108 -26.50 27.51 -16.42
CA LYS A 108 -25.04 27.47 -16.54
C LYS A 108 -24.33 27.24 -15.20
N ASN A 109 -24.78 27.91 -14.13
CA ASN A 109 -24.19 27.75 -12.79
C ASN A 109 -24.50 26.37 -12.19
N ARG A 110 -25.68 25.81 -12.51
CA ARG A 110 -26.02 24.44 -12.12
C ARG A 110 -25.11 23.40 -12.76
N HIS A 111 -24.70 23.62 -14.01
CA HIS A 111 -23.73 22.74 -14.68
C HIS A 111 -22.37 22.76 -14.00
N HIS A 112 -21.82 23.95 -13.70
CA HIS A 112 -20.53 24.08 -13.01
C HIS A 112 -20.52 23.39 -11.64
N LEU A 113 -21.56 23.60 -10.83
CA LEU A 113 -21.68 22.96 -9.51
C LEU A 113 -21.77 21.43 -9.61
N ARG A 114 -22.44 20.90 -10.64
CA ARG A 114 -22.51 19.45 -10.86
C ARG A 114 -21.15 18.86 -11.14
N VAL A 115 -20.35 19.51 -11.99
CA VAL A 115 -18.99 19.06 -12.33
C VAL A 115 -18.09 19.09 -11.09
N LEU A 116 -18.12 20.18 -10.31
CA LEU A 116 -17.39 20.30 -9.05
C LEU A 116 -17.79 19.20 -8.05
N THR A 117 -19.09 18.96 -7.90
CA THR A 117 -19.62 17.91 -7.01
C THR A 117 -19.15 16.52 -7.43
N ASN A 118 -19.18 16.20 -8.73
CA ASN A 118 -18.68 14.92 -9.27
C ASN A 118 -17.17 14.75 -9.04
N THR A 119 -16.42 15.84 -9.17
CA THR A 119 -14.98 15.85 -8.92
C THR A 119 -14.68 15.60 -7.45
N ALA A 120 -15.44 16.23 -6.54
CA ALA A 120 -15.30 16.04 -5.10
C ALA A 120 -15.72 14.62 -4.70
N TYR A 121 -16.76 14.09 -5.35
CA TYR A 121 -17.15 12.69 -5.21
C TYR A 121 -16.00 11.74 -5.60
N PHE A 122 -15.31 12.00 -6.71
CA PHE A 122 -14.14 11.20 -7.12
C PHE A 122 -13.02 11.28 -6.08
N VAL A 123 -12.69 12.48 -5.58
CA VAL A 123 -11.72 12.67 -4.50
C VAL A 123 -12.07 11.83 -3.28
N GLY A 124 -13.32 11.89 -2.81
CA GLY A 124 -13.77 11.11 -1.66
C GLY A 124 -13.82 9.60 -1.94
N LYS A 125 -14.24 9.19 -3.14
CA LYS A 125 -14.39 7.78 -3.53
C LYS A 125 -13.05 7.06 -3.65
N GLU A 126 -12.04 7.75 -4.17
CA GLU A 126 -10.69 7.22 -4.36
C GLU A 126 -9.77 7.51 -3.15
N GLU A 127 -10.35 7.95 -2.02
CA GLU A 127 -9.62 8.22 -0.77
C GLU A 127 -8.47 9.24 -0.94
N LEU A 128 -8.63 10.20 -1.86
CA LEU A 128 -7.62 11.21 -2.16
C LEU A 128 -7.68 12.35 -1.13
N ALA A 129 -6.52 12.91 -0.82
CA ALA A 129 -6.43 14.11 0.02
C ALA A 129 -7.19 15.28 -0.63
N PHE A 130 -8.01 16.00 0.14
CA PHE A 130 -8.87 17.08 -0.38
C PHE A 130 -8.10 18.20 -1.08
N ARG A 131 -6.84 18.43 -0.72
CA ARG A 131 -5.92 19.33 -1.45
C ARG A 131 -5.75 19.01 -2.94
N LYS A 132 -6.01 17.76 -3.37
CA LYS A 132 -5.96 17.35 -4.79
C LYS A 132 -7.14 17.86 -5.59
N PHE A 133 -8.22 18.30 -4.94
CA PHE A 133 -9.42 18.78 -5.59
C PHE A 133 -9.16 19.93 -6.57
N GLY A 134 -8.35 20.92 -6.17
CA GLY A 134 -7.96 22.04 -7.03
C GLY A 134 -7.27 21.57 -8.31
N SER A 135 -6.20 20.78 -8.17
CA SER A 135 -5.46 20.24 -9.32
C SER A 135 -6.31 19.36 -10.26
N LEU A 136 -7.33 18.67 -9.73
CA LEU A 136 -8.26 17.88 -10.53
C LEU A 136 -9.28 18.74 -11.29
N CYS A 137 -9.65 19.88 -10.72
CA CYS A 137 -10.45 20.87 -11.44
C CYS A 137 -9.64 21.47 -12.60
N ASP A 138 -8.37 21.83 -12.36
CA ASP A 138 -7.47 22.37 -13.39
C ASP A 138 -7.26 21.38 -14.56
N LEU A 139 -7.11 20.09 -14.23
CA LEU A 139 -7.03 19.02 -15.24
C LEU A 139 -8.28 18.95 -16.11
N GLN A 140 -9.47 19.07 -15.51
CA GLN A 140 -10.72 19.02 -16.26
C GLN A 140 -10.92 20.26 -17.14
N GLU A 141 -10.48 21.44 -16.69
CA GLU A 141 -10.44 22.62 -17.56
C GLU A 141 -9.53 22.43 -18.77
N LYS A 142 -8.36 21.83 -18.56
CA LYS A 142 -7.44 21.49 -19.66
C LYS A 142 -8.08 20.53 -20.66
N ASN A 143 -9.00 19.69 -20.21
CA ASN A 143 -9.78 18.79 -21.06
C ASN A 143 -11.03 19.46 -21.67
N GLY A 144 -11.17 20.78 -21.55
CA GLY A 144 -12.23 21.57 -22.17
C GLY A 144 -13.49 21.75 -21.32
N VAL A 145 -13.51 21.30 -20.07
CA VAL A 145 -14.65 21.49 -19.16
C VAL A 145 -14.55 22.87 -18.53
N LYS A 146 -15.39 23.82 -18.97
CA LYS A 146 -15.44 25.16 -18.36
C LYS A 146 -15.88 25.04 -16.91
N MET A 147 -15.04 25.48 -15.99
CA MET A 147 -15.37 25.58 -14.57
C MET A 147 -15.18 27.01 -14.11
N GLU A 148 -15.96 27.44 -13.13
CA GLU A 148 -15.69 28.72 -12.47
C GLU A 148 -14.56 28.56 -11.45
N SER A 149 -13.76 29.60 -11.26
CA SER A 149 -12.65 29.62 -10.30
C SER A 149 -13.14 29.58 -8.85
N MET A 150 -14.37 30.06 -8.63
CA MET A 150 -15.02 30.00 -7.34
C MET A 150 -15.23 28.53 -6.97
N TYR A 151 -14.90 28.21 -5.72
CA TYR A 151 -15.07 26.90 -5.09
C TYR A 151 -14.00 25.81 -5.32
N ARG A 152 -12.86 26.11 -5.94
CA ARG A 152 -11.77 25.12 -6.19
C ARG A 152 -10.78 24.98 -5.05
N ASN A 153 -11.25 24.75 -3.84
CA ASN A 153 -10.37 24.61 -2.67
C ASN A 153 -10.79 23.44 -1.78
N GLU A 154 -9.89 23.08 -0.87
CA GLU A 154 -10.07 21.97 0.07
C GLU A 154 -11.33 22.14 0.93
N LYS A 155 -11.61 23.36 1.42
CA LYS A 155 -12.81 23.65 2.22
C LYS A 155 -14.09 23.34 1.45
N MET A 156 -14.13 23.71 0.17
CA MET A 156 -15.29 23.45 -0.68
C MET A 156 -15.40 21.98 -1.08
N CYS A 157 -14.29 21.30 -1.35
CA CYS A 157 -14.28 19.85 -1.54
C CYS A 157 -14.93 19.14 -0.34
N SER A 158 -14.54 19.51 0.87
CA SER A 158 -15.13 18.99 2.11
C SER A 158 -16.63 19.27 2.19
N GLN A 159 -17.08 20.48 1.86
CA GLN A 159 -18.51 20.83 1.84
C GLN A 159 -19.33 20.06 0.79
N PHE A 160 -18.78 19.82 -0.40
CA PHE A 160 -19.42 18.99 -1.42
C PHE A 160 -19.56 17.55 -0.94
N ILE A 161 -18.49 16.97 -0.37
CA ILE A 161 -18.52 15.61 0.19
C ILE A 161 -19.52 15.52 1.34
N ALA A 162 -19.55 16.49 2.25
CA ALA A 162 -20.52 16.54 3.35
C ALA A 162 -21.97 16.61 2.83
N SER A 163 -22.20 17.36 1.74
CA SER A 163 -23.51 17.46 1.10
C SER A 163 -23.93 16.14 0.45
N ILE A 164 -23.02 15.48 -0.27
CA ILE A 164 -23.23 14.13 -0.83
C ILE A 164 -23.57 13.14 0.28
N ALA A 165 -22.79 13.15 1.36
CA ALA A 165 -23.03 12.29 2.53
C ALA A 165 -24.40 12.56 3.16
N GLY A 166 -24.82 13.83 3.26
CA GLY A 166 -26.15 14.20 3.75
C GLY A 166 -27.29 13.61 2.89
N VAL A 167 -27.18 13.68 1.57
CA VAL A 167 -28.17 13.09 0.64
C VAL A 167 -28.23 11.57 0.77
N GLU A 168 -27.07 10.90 0.87
CA GLU A 168 -27.02 9.44 1.05
C GLU A 168 -27.54 8.98 2.43
N LYS A 169 -27.32 9.78 3.48
CA LYS A 169 -27.90 9.55 4.81
C LYS A 169 -29.42 9.64 4.79
N GLU A 170 -29.98 10.70 4.20
CA GLU A 170 -31.44 10.85 4.05
C GLU A 170 -32.06 9.73 3.21
N LYS A 171 -31.36 9.29 2.16
CA LYS A 171 -31.77 8.12 1.38
C LYS A 171 -31.80 6.85 2.22
N THR A 172 -30.74 6.59 2.99
CA THR A 172 -30.65 5.41 3.87
C THR A 172 -31.75 5.44 4.92
N LYS A 173 -32.01 6.60 5.53
CA LYS A 173 -33.09 6.80 6.50
C LYS A 173 -34.46 6.49 5.91
N ARG A 174 -34.76 6.99 4.70
CA ARG A 174 -36.01 6.65 4.00
C ARG A 174 -36.12 5.15 3.70
N GLU A 175 -35.05 4.53 3.22
CA GLU A 175 -35.01 3.09 2.94
C GLU A 175 -35.31 2.29 4.22
N VAL A 176 -34.65 2.60 5.34
CA VAL A 176 -34.87 1.95 6.65
C VAL A 176 -36.30 2.15 7.14
N ARG A 177 -36.86 3.37 7.01
CA ARG A 177 -38.26 3.67 7.35
C ARG A 177 -39.27 2.84 6.56
N GLU A 178 -39.01 2.58 5.28
CA GLU A 178 -39.91 1.79 4.44
C GLU A 178 -39.76 0.28 4.63
N THR A 179 -38.64 -0.17 5.21
CA THR A 179 -38.42 -1.60 5.45
C THR A 179 -39.30 -2.13 6.57
N ARG A 180 -39.66 -3.41 6.47
CA ARG A 180 -40.44 -4.11 7.49
C ARG A 180 -39.58 -4.48 8.70
N PHE A 181 -38.35 -4.93 8.45
CA PHE A 181 -37.42 -5.39 9.47
C PHE A 181 -36.00 -4.92 9.15
N LEU A 182 -35.21 -4.73 10.20
CA LEU A 182 -33.79 -4.40 10.10
C LEU A 182 -32.95 -5.24 11.05
N SER A 183 -31.67 -5.31 10.76
CA SER A 183 -30.65 -5.90 11.62
C SER A 183 -29.50 -4.92 11.82
N LEU A 184 -28.95 -4.90 13.03
CA LEU A 184 -27.79 -4.09 13.39
C LEU A 184 -26.52 -4.93 13.25
N LEU A 185 -25.46 -4.36 12.68
CA LEU A 185 -24.15 -4.99 12.67
C LEU A 185 -23.14 -4.00 13.22
N SER A 186 -22.20 -4.51 14.01
CA SER A 186 -21.15 -3.69 14.58
C SER A 186 -19.81 -4.42 14.57
N ASP A 187 -18.75 -3.66 14.33
CA ASP A 187 -17.38 -4.15 14.33
C ASP A 187 -16.45 -3.15 15.03
N SER A 188 -15.61 -3.67 15.92
CA SER A 188 -14.61 -2.88 16.64
C SER A 188 -13.23 -3.07 15.99
N SER A 189 -12.46 -1.98 15.93
CA SER A 189 -11.06 -2.01 15.50
C SER A 189 -10.29 -0.89 16.17
N THR A 190 -8.97 -1.03 16.30
CA THR A 190 -8.11 0.06 16.78
C THR A 190 -7.48 0.79 15.60
N ASP A 191 -7.52 2.13 15.62
CA ASP A 191 -6.89 2.95 14.58
C ASP A 191 -5.38 3.17 14.83
N ALA A 192 -4.72 3.91 13.92
CA ALA A 192 -3.29 4.18 14.01
C ALA A 192 -2.89 5.05 15.23
N GLY A 193 -3.85 5.77 15.81
CA GLY A 193 -3.69 6.55 17.05
C GLY A 193 -3.89 5.72 18.32
N ILE A 194 -4.11 4.40 18.20
CA ILE A 194 -4.43 3.51 19.32
C ILE A 194 -5.80 3.88 19.95
N ILE A 195 -6.70 4.43 19.14
CA ILE A 195 -8.07 4.73 19.57
C ILE A 195 -8.95 3.61 19.04
N GLU A 196 -9.74 3.00 19.92
CA GLU A 196 -10.75 2.02 19.51
C GLU A 196 -11.88 2.74 18.76
N GLN A 197 -12.32 2.13 17.67
CA GLN A 197 -13.34 2.65 16.75
C GLN A 197 -14.41 1.59 16.58
N GLU A 198 -15.67 1.99 16.67
CA GLU A 198 -16.84 1.15 16.42
C GLU A 198 -17.46 1.53 15.08
N ALA A 199 -17.48 0.60 14.14
CA ALA A 199 -18.16 0.77 12.87
C ALA A 199 -19.56 0.14 12.93
N VAL A 200 -20.57 0.97 12.68
CA VAL A 200 -21.97 0.58 12.78
C VAL A 200 -22.60 0.47 11.38
N PHE A 201 -23.38 -0.58 11.17
CA PHE A 201 -24.09 -0.84 9.92
C PHE A 201 -25.53 -1.26 10.20
N VAL A 202 -26.43 -0.92 9.28
CA VAL A 202 -27.77 -1.48 9.22
C VAL A 202 -27.90 -2.41 8.03
N ARG A 203 -28.58 -3.53 8.23
CA ARG A 203 -28.96 -4.45 7.18
C ARG A 203 -30.46 -4.60 7.11
N TYR A 204 -31.01 -4.59 5.90
CA TYR A 204 -32.43 -4.76 5.66
C TYR A 204 -32.65 -5.47 4.32
N VAL A 205 -33.90 -5.84 4.05
CA VAL A 205 -34.33 -6.40 2.77
C VAL A 205 -35.27 -5.40 2.10
N ASP A 206 -35.01 -5.08 0.84
CA ASP A 206 -35.87 -4.18 0.07
C ASP A 206 -37.18 -4.86 -0.37
N LYS A 207 -38.08 -4.08 -0.99
CA LYS A 207 -39.38 -4.57 -1.49
C LYS A 207 -39.24 -5.66 -2.57
N GLN A 208 -38.06 -5.81 -3.19
CA GLN A 208 -37.75 -6.84 -4.18
C GLN A 208 -37.09 -8.08 -3.55
N GLY A 209 -36.98 -8.15 -2.22
CA GLY A 209 -36.37 -9.28 -1.54
C GLY A 209 -34.83 -9.25 -1.55
N ARG A 210 -34.21 -8.14 -1.95
CA ARG A 210 -32.74 -8.04 -2.03
C ARG A 210 -32.15 -7.52 -0.72
N PRO A 211 -31.06 -8.13 -0.21
CA PRO A 211 -30.42 -7.69 1.01
C PRO A 211 -29.55 -6.46 0.74
N TRP A 212 -29.61 -5.50 1.66
CA TRP A 212 -28.79 -4.30 1.64
C TRP A 212 -28.07 -4.15 2.97
N THR A 213 -26.76 -3.90 2.93
CA THR A 213 -25.97 -3.50 4.09
C THR A 213 -25.48 -2.07 3.87
N LYS A 214 -25.89 -1.17 4.76
CA LYS A 214 -25.55 0.26 4.71
C LYS A 214 -24.67 0.60 5.91
N PHE A 215 -23.53 1.20 5.61
CA PHE A 215 -22.69 1.81 6.61
C PHE A 215 -23.40 3.03 7.20
N LEU A 216 -23.37 3.17 8.53
CA LEU A 216 -24.02 4.25 9.25
C LEU A 216 -22.98 5.26 9.76
N ASP A 217 -22.10 4.82 10.64
CA ASP A 217 -21.10 5.67 11.27
C ASP A 217 -19.87 4.85 11.68
N ILE A 218 -18.75 5.55 11.89
CA ILE A 218 -17.56 5.02 12.55
C ILE A 218 -17.24 5.99 13.67
N ILE A 219 -17.30 5.51 14.91
CA ILE A 219 -17.23 6.37 16.09
C ILE A 219 -16.12 5.88 17.01
N PRO A 220 -15.27 6.79 17.53
CA PRO A 220 -14.33 6.44 18.59
C PRO A 220 -15.07 5.94 19.83
N LEU A 221 -14.65 4.80 20.39
CA LEU A 221 -15.17 4.35 21.68
C LEU A 221 -14.49 5.12 22.81
N GLU A 222 -15.29 5.66 23.72
CA GLU A 222 -14.81 6.22 24.99
C GLU A 222 -14.37 5.12 25.97
N SER A 223 -15.01 3.95 25.90
CA SER A 223 -14.76 2.80 26.78
C SER A 223 -15.12 1.48 26.08
N ALA A 224 -14.23 0.49 26.20
CA ALA A 224 -14.40 -0.88 25.71
C ALA A 224 -15.40 -1.73 26.56
N THR A 225 -16.19 -1.10 27.43
CA THR A 225 -17.21 -1.77 28.24
C THR A 225 -18.51 -1.94 27.46
N ALA A 226 -19.39 -2.83 27.93
CA ALA A 226 -20.66 -3.11 27.25
C ALA A 226 -21.52 -1.85 27.14
N ASP A 227 -21.54 -1.05 28.21
CA ASP A 227 -22.24 0.23 28.25
C ASP A 227 -21.63 1.24 27.28
N GLY A 228 -20.29 1.34 27.21
CA GLY A 228 -19.59 2.25 26.32
C GLY A 228 -19.90 1.98 24.85
N VAL A 229 -19.84 0.71 24.44
CA VAL A 229 -20.18 0.27 23.08
C VAL A 229 -21.68 0.49 22.81
N CYS A 230 -22.57 0.11 23.72
CA CYS A 230 -24.02 0.26 23.54
C CYS A 230 -24.43 1.73 23.39
N ASN A 231 -23.83 2.63 24.18
CA ASN A 231 -24.04 4.07 24.08
C ASN A 231 -23.52 4.61 22.74
N THR A 232 -22.37 4.13 22.28
CA THR A 232 -21.78 4.51 20.98
C THR A 232 -22.68 4.08 19.81
N ILE A 233 -23.20 2.86 19.85
CA ILE A 233 -24.17 2.34 18.87
C ILE A 233 -25.45 3.17 18.91
N THR A 234 -26.00 3.44 20.09
CA THR A 234 -27.23 4.24 20.25
C THR A 234 -27.03 5.64 19.68
N THR A 235 -25.91 6.30 20.00
CA THR A 235 -25.53 7.61 19.47
C THR A 235 -25.40 7.58 17.94
N SER A 236 -24.85 6.50 17.36
CA SER A 236 -24.76 6.33 15.91
C SER A 236 -26.13 6.30 15.24
N LEU A 237 -27.09 5.60 15.86
CA LEU A 237 -28.45 5.45 15.36
C LEU A 237 -29.21 6.78 15.45
N GLU A 238 -29.08 7.49 16.59
CA GLU A 238 -29.67 8.82 16.81
C GLU A 238 -29.18 9.85 15.79
N LYS A 239 -27.87 9.86 15.46
CA LYS A 239 -27.29 10.77 14.43
C LYS A 239 -27.89 10.61 13.04
N ILE A 240 -28.55 9.49 12.76
CA ILE A 240 -29.17 9.18 11.46
C ILE A 240 -30.70 9.19 11.59
N ASP A 241 -31.21 9.71 12.72
CA ASP A 241 -32.63 9.76 13.08
C ASP A 241 -33.31 8.39 12.97
N ILE A 242 -32.61 7.31 13.36
CA ILE A 242 -33.22 6.01 13.60
C ILE A 242 -33.78 6.07 15.03
N ASP A 243 -35.05 6.42 15.12
CA ASP A 243 -35.80 6.60 16.36
C ASP A 243 -36.26 5.27 16.98
N GLU A 244 -36.87 5.36 18.16
CA GLU A 244 -37.45 4.22 18.88
C GLU A 244 -38.49 3.45 18.04
N GLU A 245 -39.20 4.11 17.12
CA GLU A 245 -40.17 3.44 16.25
C GLU A 245 -39.46 2.53 15.24
N MET A 246 -38.36 3.01 14.65
CA MET A 246 -37.54 2.19 13.77
C MET A 246 -36.84 1.05 14.52
N LEU A 247 -36.43 1.26 15.78
CA LEU A 247 -35.87 0.19 16.62
C LEU A 247 -36.85 -0.96 16.88
N LYS A 248 -38.16 -0.72 16.87
CA LYS A 248 -39.19 -1.79 16.94
C LYS A 248 -39.18 -2.73 15.72
N LYS A 249 -38.42 -2.41 14.66
CA LYS A 249 -38.21 -3.27 13.49
C LYS A 249 -36.96 -4.14 13.61
N LEU A 250 -36.16 -3.96 14.66
CA LEU A 250 -34.93 -4.71 14.87
C LEU A 250 -35.26 -6.18 15.17
N VAL A 251 -34.81 -7.08 14.30
CA VAL A 251 -35.03 -8.52 14.46
C VAL A 251 -33.74 -9.30 14.71
N GLY A 252 -32.59 -8.66 14.52
CA GLY A 252 -31.31 -9.31 14.77
C GLY A 252 -30.15 -8.35 14.88
N CYS A 253 -29.14 -8.79 15.61
CA CYS A 253 -27.86 -8.10 15.71
C CYS A 253 -26.72 -9.04 15.35
N ASN A 254 -25.66 -8.52 14.74
CA ASN A 254 -24.49 -9.29 14.38
C ASN A 254 -23.20 -8.64 14.89
N PHE A 255 -22.49 -9.37 15.73
CA PHE A 255 -21.35 -8.86 16.50
C PHE A 255 -20.21 -9.88 16.59
N ASP A 256 -19.00 -9.44 16.94
CA ASP A 256 -17.80 -10.29 16.99
C ASP A 256 -17.75 -11.32 18.13
N GLY A 257 -18.73 -11.29 19.04
CA GLY A 257 -18.87 -12.27 20.11
C GLY A 257 -17.91 -12.10 21.28
N ALA A 258 -17.25 -10.94 21.41
CA ALA A 258 -16.54 -10.58 22.62
C ALA A 258 -17.46 -10.71 23.86
N SER A 259 -16.89 -11.01 25.03
CA SER A 259 -17.66 -11.16 26.28
C SER A 259 -18.45 -9.90 26.64
N VAL A 260 -17.94 -8.74 26.25
CA VAL A 260 -18.58 -7.42 26.32
C VAL A 260 -19.90 -7.38 25.55
N ILE A 261 -20.00 -8.15 24.47
CA ILE A 261 -21.16 -8.22 23.59
C ILE A 261 -22.13 -9.32 24.04
N MET A 262 -21.61 -10.51 24.32
CA MET A 262 -22.41 -11.72 24.59
C MET A 262 -22.68 -11.99 26.08
N GLY A 263 -22.26 -11.09 26.96
CA GLY A 263 -22.43 -11.23 28.41
C GLY A 263 -23.89 -11.42 28.83
N LYS A 264 -24.19 -12.50 29.56
CA LYS A 264 -25.56 -12.91 29.92
C LYS A 264 -26.32 -11.96 30.86
N LYS A 265 -25.61 -11.05 31.54
CA LYS A 265 -26.19 -10.15 32.55
C LYS A 265 -26.17 -8.67 32.15
N SER A 266 -25.15 -8.25 31.43
CA SER A 266 -24.92 -6.84 31.09
C SER A 266 -24.32 -6.64 29.69
N GLY A 267 -24.23 -7.71 28.88
CA GLY A 267 -23.70 -7.60 27.52
C GLY A 267 -24.63 -6.78 26.62
N ILE A 268 -24.08 -6.22 25.54
CA ILE A 268 -24.83 -5.40 24.57
C ILE A 268 -26.08 -6.11 24.05
N ALA A 269 -26.04 -7.44 23.89
CA ALA A 269 -27.19 -8.26 23.55
C ALA A 269 -28.39 -8.05 24.50
N VAL A 270 -28.14 -8.04 25.81
CA VAL A 270 -29.15 -7.83 26.85
C VAL A 270 -29.66 -6.40 26.79
N GLN A 271 -28.75 -5.42 26.70
CA GLN A 271 -29.11 -4.00 26.68
C GLN A 271 -29.94 -3.62 25.46
N ILE A 272 -29.64 -4.16 24.28
CA ILE A 272 -30.45 -3.95 23.07
C ILE A 272 -31.82 -4.60 23.24
N GLN A 273 -31.88 -5.81 23.80
CA GLN A 273 -33.14 -6.52 24.03
C GLN A 273 -34.06 -5.76 24.99
N GLU A 274 -33.53 -5.06 25.99
CA GLU A 274 -34.31 -4.21 26.91
C GLU A 274 -34.91 -2.98 26.22
N LYS A 275 -34.29 -2.50 25.13
CA LYS A 275 -34.77 -1.35 24.34
C LYS A 275 -35.83 -1.70 23.31
N VAL A 276 -36.07 -3.00 23.04
CA VAL A 276 -37.02 -3.43 22.00
C VAL A 276 -38.03 -4.47 22.53
N PRO A 277 -39.32 -4.34 22.19
CA PRO A 277 -40.35 -5.19 22.79
C PRO A 277 -40.34 -6.64 22.28
N GLN A 278 -39.78 -6.89 21.09
CA GLN A 278 -39.71 -8.21 20.47
C GLN A 278 -38.34 -8.88 20.67
N PRO A 279 -38.27 -10.23 20.66
CA PRO A 279 -36.99 -10.94 20.72
C PRO A 279 -36.07 -10.58 19.54
N VAL A 280 -34.81 -10.29 19.83
CA VAL A 280 -33.76 -9.99 18.86
C VAL A 280 -32.83 -11.18 18.73
N VAL A 281 -32.62 -11.66 17.50
CA VAL A 281 -31.67 -12.75 17.23
C VAL A 281 -30.25 -12.19 17.29
N ILE A 282 -29.48 -12.59 18.29
CA ILE A 282 -28.08 -12.23 18.40
C ILE A 282 -27.23 -13.27 17.67
N LEU A 283 -26.61 -12.86 16.58
CA LEU A 283 -25.74 -13.69 15.76
C LEU A 283 -24.28 -13.34 16.01
N HIS A 284 -23.52 -14.33 16.43
CA HIS A 284 -22.07 -14.24 16.44
C HIS A 284 -21.54 -14.25 15.00
N ARG A 285 -20.69 -13.27 14.66
CA ARG A 285 -20.11 -13.12 13.32
C ARG A 285 -19.46 -14.40 12.83
N VAL A 286 -20.01 -14.91 11.74
CA VAL A 286 -19.60 -16.19 11.13
C VAL A 286 -18.14 -16.14 10.69
N ALA A 287 -17.67 -15.01 10.15
CA ALA A 287 -16.27 -14.82 9.78
C ALA A 287 -15.33 -14.93 10.99
N HIS A 288 -15.70 -14.35 12.13
CA HIS A 288 -14.90 -14.46 13.35
C HIS A 288 -15.00 -15.87 13.96
N ASN A 289 -16.16 -16.51 13.90
CA ASN A 289 -16.29 -17.91 14.30
C ASN A 289 -15.41 -18.86 13.48
N LEU A 290 -15.29 -18.63 12.17
CA LEU A 290 -14.36 -19.38 11.32
C LEU A 290 -12.92 -19.17 11.79
N GLU A 291 -12.52 -17.93 12.06
CA GLU A 291 -11.19 -17.61 12.58
C GLU A 291 -10.91 -18.32 13.91
N LEU A 292 -11.85 -18.27 14.87
CA LEU A 292 -11.72 -18.97 16.15
C LEU A 292 -11.62 -20.49 15.98
N ALA A 293 -12.41 -21.07 15.08
CA ALA A 293 -12.37 -22.50 14.78
C ALA A 293 -11.00 -22.91 14.23
N VAL A 294 -10.44 -22.13 13.30
CA VAL A 294 -9.11 -22.36 12.73
C VAL A 294 -8.02 -22.22 13.81
N LEU A 295 -8.08 -21.17 14.64
CA LEU A 295 -7.12 -20.98 15.74
C LEU A 295 -7.19 -22.11 16.77
N ASN A 296 -8.37 -22.64 17.05
CA ASN A 296 -8.53 -23.80 17.91
C ASN A 296 -7.93 -25.05 17.27
N ALA A 297 -8.16 -25.29 15.97
CA ALA A 297 -7.55 -26.41 15.24
C ALA A 297 -6.02 -26.35 15.28
N VAL A 298 -5.41 -25.16 15.10
CA VAL A 298 -3.95 -24.98 15.21
C VAL A 298 -3.41 -25.48 16.55
N LYS A 299 -4.09 -25.17 17.66
CA LYS A 299 -3.68 -25.57 19.02
C LYS A 299 -3.76 -27.09 19.26
N THR A 300 -4.57 -27.82 18.47
CA THR A 300 -4.70 -29.28 18.64
C THR A 300 -3.59 -30.08 17.98
N ILE A 301 -2.82 -29.47 17.06
CA ILE A 301 -1.78 -30.16 16.28
C ILE A 301 -0.42 -29.55 16.65
N PRO A 302 0.41 -30.25 17.46
CA PRO A 302 1.66 -29.67 17.99
C PRO A 302 2.60 -29.11 16.93
N TYR A 303 2.71 -29.79 15.78
CA TYR A 303 3.57 -29.31 14.69
C TYR A 303 3.02 -28.04 14.02
N LEU A 304 1.70 -27.94 13.86
CA LEU A 304 1.03 -26.77 13.29
C LEU A 304 1.10 -25.58 14.25
N GLU A 305 0.96 -25.81 15.56
CA GLU A 305 1.15 -24.78 16.58
C GLU A 305 2.59 -24.26 16.55
N ASN A 306 3.59 -25.14 16.46
CA ASN A 306 4.99 -24.74 16.34
C ASN A 306 5.24 -23.98 15.03
N PHE A 307 4.71 -24.45 13.90
CA PHE A 307 4.81 -23.77 12.61
C PHE A 307 4.20 -22.36 12.67
N HIS A 308 2.99 -22.21 13.23
CA HIS A 308 2.34 -20.93 13.44
C HIS A 308 3.16 -20.00 14.33
N LYS A 309 3.73 -20.51 15.43
CA LYS A 309 4.67 -19.75 16.28
C LYS A 309 5.89 -19.26 15.50
N THR A 310 6.51 -20.10 14.68
CA THR A 310 7.66 -19.74 13.84
C THR A 310 7.30 -18.64 12.84
N ILE A 311 6.19 -18.78 12.09
CA ILE A 311 5.71 -17.75 11.15
C ILE A 311 5.39 -16.44 11.89
N ARG A 312 4.75 -16.51 13.05
CA ARG A 312 4.47 -15.35 13.89
C ARG A 312 5.75 -14.67 14.40
N GLN A 313 6.80 -15.43 14.69
CA GLN A 313 8.09 -14.87 15.08
C GLN A 313 8.80 -14.16 13.92
N VAL A 314 8.72 -14.71 12.70
CA VAL A 314 9.17 -14.03 11.47
C VAL A 314 8.46 -12.68 11.35
N PHE A 315 7.12 -12.69 11.45
CA PHE A 315 6.31 -11.47 11.43
C PHE A 315 6.70 -10.50 12.54
N LYS A 316 6.87 -10.97 13.78
CA LYS A 316 7.23 -10.13 14.92
C LYS A 316 8.58 -9.45 14.75
N LEU A 317 9.58 -10.16 14.25
CA LEU A 317 10.90 -9.60 13.99
C LEU A 317 10.85 -8.50 12.92
N ASN A 318 10.00 -8.66 11.90
CA ASN A 318 9.93 -7.73 10.77
C ASN A 318 8.97 -6.55 11.02
N CYS A 319 7.82 -6.78 11.67
CA CYS A 319 6.70 -5.83 11.69
C CYS A 319 6.49 -5.09 13.02
N TYR A 320 6.98 -5.58 14.17
CA TYR A 320 6.84 -4.90 15.47
C TYR A 320 7.94 -3.89 15.77
N SER A 321 8.94 -3.75 14.89
CA SER A 321 9.86 -2.63 14.93
C SER A 321 9.45 -1.62 13.84
N PRO A 322 9.03 -0.40 14.20
CA PRO A 322 8.79 0.67 13.23
C PRO A 322 10.03 0.97 12.37
N LYS A 323 11.22 0.62 12.84
CA LYS A 323 12.48 0.71 12.09
C LYS A 323 12.59 -0.41 11.05
N LYS A 324 12.43 -1.68 11.46
CA LYS A 324 12.53 -2.84 10.56
C LYS A 324 11.37 -2.92 9.56
N ARG A 325 10.18 -2.49 9.96
CA ARG A 325 9.01 -2.36 9.07
C ARG A 325 9.23 -1.28 8.02
N ARG A 326 9.81 -0.12 8.40
CA ARG A 326 10.26 0.89 7.43
C ARG A 326 11.36 0.36 6.51
N GLU A 327 12.27 -0.48 7.00
CA GLU A 327 13.31 -1.11 6.16
C GLU A 327 12.70 -2.10 5.14
N VAL A 328 11.72 -2.92 5.56
CA VAL A 328 11.03 -3.87 4.68
C VAL A 328 10.07 -3.18 3.71
N ASP A 329 9.27 -2.21 4.18
CA ASP A 329 8.34 -1.43 3.37
C ASP A 329 9.11 -0.55 2.37
N ALA A 330 10.19 0.11 2.84
CA ALA A 330 11.08 0.85 1.96
C ALA A 330 11.65 -0.07 0.89
N VAL A 331 12.18 -1.26 1.21
CA VAL A 331 12.71 -2.20 0.21
C VAL A 331 11.63 -2.70 -0.77
N SER A 332 10.38 -2.79 -0.33
CA SER A 332 9.26 -3.31 -1.12
C SER A 332 8.63 -2.31 -2.10
N GLU A 333 8.44 -1.05 -1.70
CA GLU A 333 8.00 0.04 -2.60
C GLU A 333 9.01 0.30 -3.71
N ILE A 334 10.26 0.02 -3.37
CA ILE A 334 11.47 0.25 -4.14
C ILE A 334 11.62 -0.81 -5.25
N LEU A 335 11.29 -2.07 -4.96
CA LEU A 335 11.40 -3.17 -5.93
C LEU A 335 10.10 -3.48 -6.68
N ASP A 336 9.02 -2.72 -6.44
CA ASP A 336 7.65 -3.02 -6.90
C ASP A 336 7.24 -4.48 -6.59
N GLU A 337 7.76 -4.98 -5.48
CA GLU A 337 7.62 -6.36 -5.03
C GLU A 337 6.95 -6.40 -3.65
N ASN A 338 6.40 -7.56 -3.30
CA ASN A 338 5.63 -7.66 -2.08
C ASN A 338 6.55 -7.66 -0.85
N PRO A 339 6.31 -6.82 0.18
CA PRO A 339 7.15 -6.75 1.38
C PRO A 339 7.38 -8.09 2.09
N ALA A 340 6.50 -9.07 1.91
CA ALA A 340 6.71 -10.43 2.40
C ALA A 340 7.99 -11.12 1.85
N HIS A 341 8.46 -10.74 0.65
CA HIS A 341 9.61 -11.36 -0.03
C HIS A 341 10.94 -11.13 0.70
N PHE A 342 11.05 -10.02 1.43
CA PHE A 342 12.29 -9.62 2.10
C PHE A 342 12.44 -10.16 3.51
N SER A 343 11.44 -10.89 4.00
CA SER A 343 11.44 -11.43 5.36
C SER A 343 12.58 -12.41 5.63
N ILE A 344 12.95 -13.25 4.65
CA ILE A 344 14.02 -14.24 4.79
C ILE A 344 15.40 -13.57 4.66
N ALA A 345 15.58 -12.69 3.67
CA ALA A 345 16.83 -11.95 3.48
C ALA A 345 17.14 -11.04 4.68
N HIS A 346 16.13 -10.37 5.23
CA HIS A 346 16.27 -9.59 6.46
C HIS A 346 16.61 -10.48 7.65
N LEU A 347 15.99 -11.67 7.78
CA LEU A 347 16.35 -12.63 8.82
C LEU A 347 17.81 -13.08 8.71
N GLU A 348 18.30 -13.37 7.51
CA GLU A 348 19.71 -13.72 7.26
C GLU A 348 20.65 -12.60 7.68
N GLN A 349 20.33 -11.35 7.32
CA GLN A 349 21.10 -10.18 7.74
C GLN A 349 21.11 -10.00 9.27
N VAL A 350 19.93 -10.04 9.91
CA VAL A 350 19.79 -9.90 11.38
C VAL A 350 20.51 -11.04 12.11
N SER A 351 20.52 -12.25 11.54
CA SER A 351 21.21 -13.40 12.12
C SER A 351 22.72 -13.20 12.27
N SER A 352 23.32 -12.32 11.47
CA SER A 352 24.76 -12.00 11.58
C SER A 352 25.08 -11.08 12.77
N GLY A 353 24.08 -10.40 13.32
CA GLY A 353 24.22 -9.50 14.47
C GLY A 353 24.57 -10.21 15.78
N LYS A 354 25.33 -9.54 16.65
CA LYS A 354 25.60 -9.98 18.03
C LYS A 354 24.52 -9.41 18.95
N GLY A 355 23.68 -10.27 19.53
CA GLY A 355 22.60 -9.88 20.44
C GLY A 355 21.43 -10.86 20.46
N GLU A 356 20.43 -10.58 21.30
CA GLU A 356 19.24 -11.42 21.47
C GLU A 356 18.45 -11.60 20.15
N ASP A 357 18.32 -10.52 19.37
CA ASP A 357 17.67 -10.54 18.05
C ASP A 357 18.42 -11.41 17.03
N GLY A 358 19.76 -11.38 17.05
CA GLY A 358 20.58 -12.22 16.17
C GLY A 358 20.46 -13.71 16.51
N ALA A 359 20.41 -14.05 17.81
CA ALA A 359 20.15 -15.41 18.27
C ALA A 359 18.75 -15.90 17.87
N LYS A 360 17.72 -15.06 18.03
CA LYS A 360 16.34 -15.35 17.59
C LYS A 360 16.26 -15.58 16.08
N ALA A 361 16.88 -14.70 15.27
CA ALA A 361 16.91 -14.83 13.82
C ALA A 361 17.61 -16.12 13.36
N LYS A 362 18.75 -16.49 13.96
CA LYS A 362 19.42 -17.79 13.71
C LYS A 362 18.50 -18.98 14.04
N GLY A 363 17.80 -18.91 15.17
CA GLY A 363 16.86 -19.95 15.58
C GLY A 363 15.73 -20.15 14.56
N ILE A 364 15.17 -19.05 14.05
CA ILE A 364 14.10 -19.07 13.05
C ILE A 364 14.63 -19.59 11.71
N LEU A 365 15.79 -19.11 11.24
CA LEU A 365 16.42 -19.58 9.99
C LEU A 365 16.64 -21.08 10.01
N LYS A 366 17.13 -21.63 11.13
CA LYS A 366 17.32 -23.08 11.29
C LYS A 366 16.01 -23.87 11.14
N GLN A 367 14.87 -23.29 11.51
CA GLN A 367 13.56 -23.94 11.39
C GLN A 367 13.00 -23.83 9.97
N ILE A 368 13.03 -22.63 9.37
CA ILE A 368 12.40 -22.35 8.07
C ILE A 368 13.17 -22.92 6.88
N THR A 369 14.48 -23.12 7.02
CA THR A 369 15.34 -23.72 5.96
C THR A 369 15.22 -25.24 5.87
N THR A 370 14.47 -25.89 6.76
CA THR A 370 14.28 -27.33 6.69
C THR A 370 13.34 -27.71 5.55
N GLY A 371 13.67 -28.79 4.83
CA GLY A 371 12.78 -29.32 3.79
C GLY A 371 11.41 -29.75 4.32
N LYS A 372 11.31 -30.13 5.61
CA LYS A 372 10.03 -30.43 6.28
C LYS A 372 9.16 -29.18 6.39
N PHE A 373 9.75 -28.06 6.81
CA PHE A 373 9.06 -26.77 6.90
C PHE A 373 8.61 -26.28 5.52
N ALA A 374 9.48 -26.38 4.51
CA ALA A 374 9.13 -26.01 3.13
C ALA A 374 7.93 -26.81 2.63
N ARG A 375 7.95 -28.16 2.73
CA ARG A 375 6.81 -29.00 2.35
C ARG A 375 5.54 -28.61 3.13
N PHE A 376 5.65 -28.37 4.44
CA PHE A 376 4.50 -27.98 5.24
C PHE A 376 3.94 -26.59 4.89
N LEU A 377 4.79 -25.67 4.44
CA LEU A 377 4.35 -24.36 3.93
C LEU A 377 3.45 -24.52 2.69
N TYR A 378 3.85 -25.34 1.71
CA TYR A 378 3.00 -25.60 0.54
C TYR A 378 1.71 -26.32 0.91
N PHE A 379 1.76 -27.28 1.83
CA PHE A 379 0.56 -27.89 2.40
C PHE A 379 -0.38 -26.82 2.99
N MET A 380 0.16 -25.86 3.75
CA MET A 380 -0.64 -24.78 4.33
C MET A 380 -1.15 -23.81 3.26
N LEU A 381 -0.46 -23.61 2.14
CA LEU A 381 -0.98 -22.81 1.02
C LEU A 381 -2.25 -23.43 0.43
N ASP A 382 -2.28 -24.76 0.28
CA ASP A 382 -3.46 -25.49 -0.21
C ASP A 382 -4.65 -25.35 0.75
N VAL A 383 -4.41 -25.61 2.05
CA VAL A 383 -5.45 -25.49 3.08
C VAL A 383 -5.97 -24.06 3.21
N THR A 384 -5.08 -23.07 3.24
CA THR A 384 -5.47 -21.66 3.39
C THR A 384 -6.17 -21.10 2.16
N ALA A 385 -5.94 -21.64 0.96
CA ALA A 385 -6.69 -21.26 -0.22
C ALA A 385 -8.19 -21.55 -0.06
N VAL A 386 -8.53 -22.75 0.44
CA VAL A 386 -9.92 -23.15 0.71
C VAL A 386 -10.53 -22.29 1.82
N LEU A 387 -9.80 -22.09 2.92
CA LEU A 387 -10.26 -21.27 4.05
C LEU A 387 -10.43 -19.80 3.66
N LYS A 388 -9.57 -19.27 2.79
CA LYS A 388 -9.66 -17.91 2.26
C LYS A 388 -10.96 -17.73 1.48
N GLU A 389 -11.28 -18.63 0.54
CA GLU A 389 -12.51 -18.54 -0.24
C GLU A 389 -13.75 -18.54 0.68
N LEU A 390 -13.75 -19.43 1.68
CA LEU A 390 -14.82 -19.49 2.68
C LEU A 390 -14.92 -18.17 3.47
N SER A 391 -13.81 -17.66 3.98
CA SER A 391 -13.74 -16.43 4.75
C SER A 391 -14.21 -15.22 3.95
N GLU A 392 -13.75 -15.05 2.71
CA GLU A 392 -14.21 -13.99 1.81
C GLU A 392 -15.70 -14.12 1.53
N SER A 393 -16.21 -15.34 1.37
CA SER A 393 -17.64 -15.57 1.15
C SER A 393 -18.49 -15.17 2.36
N PHE A 394 -17.98 -15.33 3.58
CA PHE A 394 -18.64 -14.93 4.82
C PHE A 394 -18.64 -13.42 5.06
N GLN A 395 -17.78 -12.68 4.36
CA GLN A 395 -17.68 -11.21 4.47
C GLN A 395 -18.48 -10.48 3.38
N ARG A 396 -19.07 -11.20 2.41
CA ARG A 396 -19.87 -10.58 1.35
C ARG A 396 -21.16 -9.98 1.92
N ALA A 397 -21.47 -8.74 1.53
CA ALA A 397 -22.71 -8.06 1.90
C ALA A 397 -23.99 -8.84 1.51
N GLY A 398 -23.91 -9.69 0.47
CA GLY A 398 -25.02 -10.52 0.01
C GLY A 398 -25.16 -11.88 0.70
N LEU A 399 -24.33 -12.22 1.70
CA LEU A 399 -24.41 -13.52 2.39
C LEU A 399 -25.71 -13.64 3.18
N PHE A 400 -26.51 -14.69 2.95
CA PHE A 400 -27.60 -15.06 3.85
C PHE A 400 -27.12 -16.09 4.88
N ILE A 401 -27.68 -16.02 6.10
CA ILE A 401 -27.32 -16.97 7.17
C ILE A 401 -27.65 -18.42 6.77
N THR A 402 -28.69 -18.62 5.96
CA THR A 402 -29.09 -19.93 5.42
C THR A 402 -28.05 -20.54 4.49
N ASP A 403 -27.18 -19.72 3.88
CA ASP A 403 -26.13 -20.19 2.96
C ASP A 403 -24.87 -20.66 3.69
N VAL A 404 -24.75 -20.35 4.99
CA VAL A 404 -23.53 -20.60 5.77
C VAL A 404 -23.23 -22.09 5.85
N ALA A 405 -24.23 -22.92 6.17
CA ALA A 405 -24.05 -24.37 6.28
C ALA A 405 -23.55 -24.98 4.97
N LYS A 406 -24.20 -24.67 3.85
CA LYS A 406 -23.80 -25.15 2.52
C LYS A 406 -22.37 -24.73 2.15
N LYS A 407 -21.98 -23.50 2.50
CA LYS A 407 -20.62 -23.00 2.27
C LYS A 407 -19.59 -23.74 3.12
N LEU A 408 -19.91 -24.04 4.37
CA LEU A 408 -19.08 -24.88 5.23
C LEU A 408 -18.92 -26.28 4.66
N ASP A 409 -20.02 -26.93 4.27
CA ASP A 409 -20.00 -28.29 3.69
C ASP A 409 -19.13 -28.33 2.43
N THR A 410 -19.24 -27.31 1.59
CA THR A 410 -18.40 -27.17 0.38
C THR A 410 -16.92 -27.04 0.74
N ALA A 411 -16.58 -26.21 1.74
CA ALA A 411 -15.21 -26.05 2.19
C ALA A 411 -14.65 -27.34 2.81
N ILE A 412 -15.44 -28.06 3.60
CA ILE A 412 -15.07 -29.36 4.17
C ILE A 412 -14.80 -30.37 3.06
N ALA A 413 -15.70 -30.47 2.07
CA ALA A 413 -15.50 -31.34 0.91
C ALA A 413 -14.22 -30.99 0.15
N ASN A 414 -13.94 -29.70 -0.07
CA ASN A 414 -12.72 -29.25 -0.73
C ASN A 414 -11.45 -29.60 0.08
N LEU A 415 -11.48 -29.48 1.41
CA LEU A 415 -10.38 -29.91 2.27
C LEU A 415 -10.16 -31.43 2.22
N GLU A 416 -11.24 -32.22 2.16
CA GLU A 416 -11.15 -33.68 1.99
C GLU A 416 -10.56 -34.08 0.63
N LEU A 417 -10.88 -33.34 -0.44
CA LEU A 417 -10.31 -33.57 -1.76
C LEU A 417 -8.78 -33.35 -1.81
N LEU A 418 -8.24 -32.44 -0.99
CA LEU A 418 -6.79 -32.23 -0.88
C LEU A 418 -6.04 -33.48 -0.43
N LYS A 419 -6.67 -34.38 0.35
CA LYS A 419 -6.05 -35.66 0.76
C LYS A 419 -5.72 -36.56 -0.42
N ASN A 420 -6.47 -36.41 -1.52
CA ASN A 420 -6.34 -37.21 -2.73
C ASN A 420 -5.59 -36.49 -3.86
N ASP A 421 -4.97 -35.34 -3.56
CA ASP A 421 -4.28 -34.48 -4.52
C ASP A 421 -5.16 -34.04 -5.71
N LYS A 422 -6.44 -33.73 -5.43
CA LYS A 422 -7.42 -33.30 -6.43
C LYS A 422 -8.00 -31.92 -6.07
N PRO A 423 -7.90 -30.90 -6.95
CA PRO A 423 -6.96 -30.80 -8.07
C PRO A 423 -5.48 -30.84 -7.57
N PRO A 424 -4.48 -30.99 -8.46
CA PRO A 424 -3.07 -31.06 -8.05
C PRO A 424 -2.69 -29.90 -7.13
N THR A 425 -2.29 -30.27 -5.92
CA THR A 425 -1.95 -29.37 -4.83
C THR A 425 -0.64 -28.62 -5.11
N GLU A 426 -0.48 -27.44 -4.53
CA GLU A 426 0.80 -26.74 -4.53
C GLU A 426 1.88 -27.60 -3.86
N LEU A 427 1.51 -28.40 -2.85
CA LEU A 427 2.38 -29.42 -2.27
C LEU A 427 2.88 -30.44 -3.30
N SER A 428 2.00 -31.04 -4.10
CA SER A 428 2.42 -32.09 -5.05
C SER A 428 3.27 -31.52 -6.19
N LYS A 429 2.95 -30.31 -6.67
CA LYS A 429 3.78 -29.57 -7.62
C LYS A 429 5.18 -29.29 -7.04
N PHE A 430 5.24 -28.79 -5.81
CA PHE A 430 6.51 -28.55 -5.12
C PHE A 430 7.30 -29.84 -4.93
N GLN A 431 6.66 -30.92 -4.43
CA GLN A 431 7.32 -32.19 -4.19
C GLN A 431 7.90 -32.80 -5.47
N THR A 432 7.20 -32.68 -6.61
CA THR A 432 7.68 -33.15 -7.90
C THR A 432 8.95 -32.40 -8.32
N LYS A 433 8.95 -31.07 -8.22
CA LYS A 433 10.10 -30.20 -8.51
C LYS A 433 11.24 -30.36 -7.50
N PHE A 434 10.92 -30.66 -6.25
CA PHE A 434 11.87 -30.85 -5.17
C PHE A 434 12.61 -32.18 -5.33
N LYS A 435 11.89 -33.27 -5.62
CA LYS A 435 12.48 -34.60 -5.89
C LYS A 435 13.42 -34.59 -7.09
N SER A 436 13.12 -33.81 -8.13
CA SER A 436 14.02 -33.66 -9.28
C SER A 436 15.30 -32.86 -8.98
N SER A 437 15.38 -32.21 -7.81
CA SER A 437 16.42 -31.24 -7.47
C SER A 437 17.08 -31.48 -6.10
N TYR A 438 16.70 -32.51 -5.34
CA TYR A 438 17.18 -32.77 -3.97
C TYR A 438 17.28 -34.28 -3.67
N ASP A 439 18.43 -34.71 -3.15
CA ASP A 439 18.72 -36.08 -2.72
C ASP A 439 18.42 -36.24 -1.22
N GLU A 440 17.40 -37.03 -0.87
CA GLU A 440 16.94 -37.22 0.52
C GLU A 440 17.93 -38.02 1.39
N GLU A 441 18.72 -38.94 0.81
CA GLU A 441 19.71 -39.73 1.54
C GLU A 441 20.94 -38.89 1.88
N LYS A 442 21.39 -38.07 0.91
CA LYS A 442 22.59 -37.25 1.05
C LYS A 442 22.31 -35.85 1.62
N LYS A 443 21.05 -35.46 1.73
CA LYS A 443 20.59 -34.12 2.16
C LYS A 443 21.15 -32.95 1.32
N ILE A 444 21.44 -33.18 0.04
CA ILE A 444 22.04 -32.19 -0.89
C ILE A 444 21.11 -31.87 -2.07
N LEU A 445 21.23 -30.67 -2.63
CA LEU A 445 20.56 -30.30 -3.88
C LEU A 445 21.30 -30.93 -5.07
N LEU A 446 20.58 -31.62 -5.93
CA LEU A 446 21.09 -32.18 -7.19
C LEU A 446 21.08 -31.05 -8.23
N ASN A 447 22.25 -30.45 -8.52
CA ASN A 447 22.37 -29.48 -9.60
C ASN A 447 22.07 -30.17 -10.95
N GLY A 448 20.94 -29.84 -11.56
CA GLY A 448 20.62 -30.27 -12.91
C GLY A 448 21.55 -29.61 -13.94
N LYS A 449 22.39 -30.41 -14.61
CA LYS A 449 23.25 -30.12 -15.79
C LYS A 449 24.57 -29.40 -15.43
N ASN A 450 25.80 -29.82 -15.80
CA ASN A 450 26.30 -30.66 -16.90
C ASN A 450 25.51 -30.50 -18.20
N ASN A 451 25.53 -29.30 -18.75
CA ASN A 451 25.56 -29.05 -20.20
C ASN A 451 26.12 -27.65 -20.41
N SER A 452 27.37 -27.62 -20.87
CA SER A 452 28.09 -26.45 -21.35
C SER A 452 27.41 -25.92 -22.60
N GLN A 453 26.49 -24.97 -22.42
CA GLN A 453 26.26 -23.90 -23.39
C GLN A 453 26.08 -22.64 -22.55
N GLU A 454 27.12 -21.80 -22.54
CA GLU A 454 27.05 -20.44 -22.02
C GLU A 454 25.87 -19.72 -22.67
N VAL A 455 24.89 -19.35 -21.86
CA VAL A 455 24.08 -18.17 -22.13
C VAL A 455 24.72 -17.06 -21.32
N SER A 456 25.49 -16.22 -22.02
CA SER A 456 26.04 -14.97 -21.51
C SER A 456 24.93 -14.11 -20.91
N LEU A 457 24.92 -13.98 -19.59
CA LEU A 457 24.28 -12.86 -18.90
C LEU A 457 25.30 -11.73 -18.87
N LYS A 458 25.05 -10.66 -19.64
CA LYS A 458 25.88 -9.46 -19.61
C LYS A 458 25.85 -8.86 -18.21
N ASP A 459 27.04 -8.64 -17.68
CA ASP A 459 27.33 -8.04 -16.39
C ASP A 459 26.78 -6.60 -16.31
N ASN A 460 25.87 -6.33 -15.37
CA ASN A 460 25.23 -5.01 -15.15
C ASN A 460 26.10 -4.06 -14.30
N SER A 461 27.38 -4.36 -14.13
CA SER A 461 28.35 -3.56 -13.35
C SER A 461 28.78 -2.23 -13.99
N LYS A 462 28.22 -1.84 -15.16
CA LYS A 462 28.74 -0.74 -16.00
C LYS A 462 27.89 0.54 -16.10
N VAL A 463 26.82 0.71 -15.32
CA VAL A 463 25.81 1.78 -15.55
C VAL A 463 26.09 3.10 -14.81
N GLN A 464 27.14 3.17 -13.98
CA GLN A 464 27.44 4.34 -13.14
C GLN A 464 28.81 4.94 -13.47
N ILE A 465 28.89 6.28 -13.48
CA ILE A 465 30.17 7.01 -13.59
C ILE A 465 30.84 7.06 -12.20
N SER A 466 32.03 6.49 -12.07
CA SER A 466 32.77 6.48 -10.80
C SER A 466 33.74 7.67 -10.69
N LEU A 467 33.21 8.84 -10.29
CA LEU A 467 34.02 10.05 -10.08
C LEU A 467 34.79 9.99 -8.75
N ASP A 468 36.04 10.47 -8.71
CA ASP A 468 36.74 10.64 -7.42
C ASP A 468 36.33 11.94 -6.70
N THR A 469 36.73 12.10 -5.45
CA THR A 469 36.39 13.28 -4.63
C THR A 469 36.98 14.59 -5.19
N SER A 470 38.13 14.54 -5.86
CA SER A 470 38.76 15.71 -6.49
C SER A 470 38.02 16.12 -7.77
N GLU A 471 37.61 15.15 -8.58
CA GLU A 471 36.80 15.33 -9.78
C GLU A 471 35.44 15.94 -9.41
N CYS A 472 34.75 15.40 -8.41
CA CYS A 472 33.47 15.93 -7.94
C CYS A 472 33.57 17.38 -7.45
N ALA A 473 34.61 17.71 -6.66
CA ALA A 473 34.81 19.05 -6.12
C ALA A 473 35.13 20.08 -7.22
N LYS A 474 35.94 19.71 -8.22
CA LYS A 474 36.25 20.58 -9.37
C LYS A 474 35.00 20.83 -10.22
N ILE A 475 34.21 19.79 -10.47
CA ILE A 475 32.99 19.92 -11.27
C ILE A 475 31.97 20.81 -10.55
N ALA A 476 31.67 20.52 -9.29
CA ALA A 476 30.74 21.31 -8.49
C ALA A 476 31.21 22.77 -8.32
N GLY A 477 32.53 22.98 -8.14
CA GLY A 477 33.11 24.31 -8.03
C GLY A 477 32.87 25.19 -9.25
N CYS A 478 33.01 24.65 -10.46
CA CYS A 478 32.77 25.40 -11.71
C CYS A 478 31.30 25.79 -11.89
N PHE A 479 30.35 24.89 -11.56
CA PHE A 479 28.92 25.19 -11.62
C PHE A 479 28.47 26.16 -10.51
N LYS A 480 29.10 26.11 -9.33
CA LYS A 480 28.81 27.02 -8.22
C LYS A 480 29.30 28.45 -8.47
N SER A 481 30.51 28.60 -9.02
CA SER A 481 31.09 29.92 -9.33
C SER A 481 30.58 30.48 -10.66
N LYS A 482 29.95 29.65 -11.50
CA LYS A 482 29.63 29.93 -12.91
C LYS A 482 30.86 30.31 -13.74
N ASP A 483 32.06 29.90 -13.30
CA ASP A 483 33.31 30.08 -14.02
C ASP A 483 33.80 28.73 -14.57
N PHE A 484 33.73 28.58 -15.89
CA PHE A 484 34.10 27.36 -16.62
C PHE A 484 35.50 27.46 -17.28
N SER A 485 36.25 28.54 -17.04
CA SER A 485 37.64 28.70 -17.50
C SER A 485 38.56 27.53 -17.09
N PRO A 486 38.39 26.88 -15.91
CA PRO A 486 39.13 25.67 -15.55
C PRO A 486 38.87 24.49 -16.49
N PHE A 487 37.64 24.30 -16.97
CA PHE A 487 37.32 23.26 -17.95
C PHE A 487 37.91 23.56 -19.33
N MET A 488 37.96 24.84 -19.73
CA MET A 488 38.57 25.25 -21.01
C MET A 488 40.08 25.01 -21.01
N THR A 489 40.76 25.31 -19.90
CA THR A 489 42.22 25.20 -19.78
C THR A 489 42.68 23.76 -19.53
N SER A 490 41.97 23.04 -18.66
CA SER A 490 42.42 21.72 -18.16
C SER A 490 41.61 20.54 -18.69
N GLY A 491 40.44 20.77 -19.30
CA GLY A 491 39.49 19.72 -19.69
C GLY A 491 38.58 19.27 -18.54
N ILE A 492 37.56 18.50 -18.86
CA ILE A 492 36.63 17.90 -17.89
C ILE A 492 37.15 16.51 -17.53
N PHE A 493 37.41 16.24 -16.26
CA PHE A 493 37.89 14.93 -15.81
C PHE A 493 36.74 14.12 -15.20
N ALA A 494 36.58 12.89 -15.66
CA ALA A 494 35.65 11.90 -15.11
C ALA A 494 36.24 10.49 -15.25
N GLU A 495 36.25 9.72 -14.16
CA GLU A 495 36.85 8.36 -14.10
C GLU A 495 38.34 8.36 -14.51
N GLY A 496 39.08 9.42 -14.14
CA GLY A 496 40.48 9.61 -14.55
C GLY A 496 40.65 9.96 -16.04
N THR A 497 39.57 10.10 -16.79
CA THR A 497 39.59 10.41 -18.23
C THR A 497 39.34 11.90 -18.48
N LYS A 498 40.28 12.54 -19.19
CA LYS A 498 40.15 13.93 -19.65
C LYS A 498 39.31 14.05 -20.93
N TYR A 499 38.12 14.61 -20.82
CA TYR A 499 37.27 15.04 -21.94
C TYR A 499 37.62 16.47 -22.35
N GLN A 500 37.67 16.72 -23.66
CA GLN A 500 37.84 18.07 -24.21
C GLN A 500 36.53 18.85 -24.00
N PHE A 501 36.62 20.01 -23.35
CA PHE A 501 35.49 20.94 -23.22
C PHE A 501 35.05 21.43 -24.61
N LEU A 502 33.76 21.32 -24.90
CA LEU A 502 33.19 21.79 -26.16
C LEU A 502 32.58 23.18 -25.99
N ARG A 503 31.59 23.30 -25.12
CA ARG A 503 30.87 24.55 -24.83
C ARG A 503 30.02 24.43 -23.58
N VAL A 504 29.56 25.58 -23.10
CA VAL A 504 28.53 25.72 -22.07
C VAL A 504 27.30 26.40 -22.69
N GLU A 505 26.11 25.93 -22.34
CA GLU A 505 24.81 26.47 -22.74
C GLU A 505 24.06 26.97 -21.49
N ASP A 506 23.57 28.22 -21.56
CA ASP A 506 22.77 28.89 -20.52
C ASP A 506 23.36 28.86 -19.09
N GLU A 507 24.69 28.78 -18.96
CA GLU A 507 25.42 28.58 -17.70
C GLU A 507 24.99 27.33 -16.90
N LYS A 508 24.16 26.47 -17.49
CA LYS A 508 23.53 25.32 -16.83
C LYS A 508 23.95 23.99 -17.41
N LEU A 509 24.29 23.90 -18.70
CA LEU A 509 24.67 22.66 -19.38
C LEU A 509 26.09 22.77 -19.94
N VAL A 510 26.97 21.86 -19.54
CA VAL A 510 28.35 21.77 -20.03
C VAL A 510 28.54 20.48 -20.82
N LEU A 511 29.17 20.58 -21.99
CA LEU A 511 29.42 19.47 -22.90
C LEU A 511 30.92 19.20 -23.07
N GLY A 512 31.29 17.92 -23.06
CA GLY A 512 32.65 17.47 -23.36
C GLY A 512 32.69 16.25 -24.28
N LYS A 513 33.81 16.05 -24.98
CA LYS A 513 34.01 14.87 -25.85
C LYS A 513 35.46 14.39 -25.82
N LYS A 514 35.65 13.09 -26.02
CA LYS A 514 36.96 12.48 -26.22
C LYS A 514 36.87 11.40 -27.29
N LYS A 515 37.71 11.49 -28.32
CA LYS A 515 37.80 10.50 -29.40
C LYS A 515 38.06 9.10 -28.82
N GLU A 516 37.35 8.10 -29.32
CA GLU A 516 37.39 6.68 -28.92
C GLU A 516 36.82 6.38 -27.53
N GLN A 517 36.37 7.39 -26.80
CA GLN A 517 35.76 7.23 -25.47
C GLN A 517 34.31 7.73 -25.43
N GLY A 518 33.92 8.64 -26.33
CA GLY A 518 32.56 9.18 -26.41
C GLY A 518 32.45 10.60 -25.85
N ALA A 519 31.28 10.93 -25.30
CA ALA A 519 30.90 12.27 -24.89
C ALA A 519 30.28 12.31 -23.50
N ILE A 520 30.42 13.45 -22.81
CA ILE A 520 29.87 13.69 -21.47
C ILE A 520 29.01 14.95 -21.47
N SER A 521 27.90 14.91 -20.74
CA SER A 521 26.98 16.04 -20.57
C SER A 521 26.70 16.24 -19.08
N LEU A 522 26.85 17.47 -18.61
CA LEU A 522 26.70 17.84 -17.21
C LEU A 522 25.69 18.98 -17.10
N GLN A 523 24.60 18.79 -16.35
CA GLN A 523 23.58 19.82 -16.18
C GLN A 523 23.29 20.10 -14.70
N CYS A 524 23.32 21.38 -14.31
CA CYS A 524 23.03 21.76 -12.93
C CYS A 524 21.56 22.14 -12.70
N SER A 525 21.03 21.73 -11.54
CA SER A 525 19.86 22.32 -10.89
C SER A 525 20.31 23.36 -9.84
N LYS A 526 19.43 23.81 -8.94
CA LYS A 526 19.82 24.78 -7.91
C LYS A 526 20.81 24.19 -6.90
N THR A 527 20.78 22.88 -6.71
CA THR A 527 21.54 22.19 -5.66
C THR A 527 22.29 20.94 -6.15
N ALA A 528 22.03 20.44 -7.37
CA ALA A 528 22.69 19.26 -7.94
C ALA A 528 23.36 19.52 -9.31
N VAL A 529 24.29 18.65 -9.70
CA VAL A 529 24.81 18.48 -11.06
C VAL A 529 24.55 17.04 -11.49
N VAL A 530 23.74 16.87 -12.53
CA VAL A 530 23.43 15.59 -13.19
C VAL A 530 24.43 15.36 -14.31
N ILE A 531 25.09 14.21 -14.31
CA ILE A 531 26.18 13.89 -15.24
C ILE A 531 25.84 12.60 -15.96
N GLY A 532 25.91 12.61 -17.28
CA GLY A 532 25.71 11.44 -18.12
C GLY A 532 26.84 11.26 -19.14
N HIS A 533 27.11 10.02 -19.51
CA HIS A 533 28.09 9.62 -20.52
C HIS A 533 27.38 8.93 -21.70
N CYS A 534 27.90 9.16 -22.89
CA CYS A 534 27.43 8.61 -24.16
C CYS A 534 28.64 7.97 -24.87
N PRO A 535 28.59 6.67 -25.22
CA PRO A 535 29.72 6.00 -25.84
C PRO A 535 29.97 6.49 -27.28
N GLU A 536 31.16 6.21 -27.81
CA GLU A 536 31.51 6.58 -29.20
C GLU A 536 30.50 5.97 -30.20
N GLY A 537 29.96 6.80 -31.10
CA GLY A 537 28.89 6.43 -32.03
C GLY A 537 27.47 6.70 -31.52
N GLY A 538 27.30 7.04 -30.23
CA GLY A 538 26.02 7.49 -29.67
C GLY A 538 25.69 8.98 -29.94
N GLN A 539 24.42 9.33 -29.78
CA GLN A 539 23.93 10.70 -30.00
C GLN A 539 23.94 11.52 -28.70
N GLN A 540 24.93 12.40 -28.56
CA GLN A 540 25.03 13.31 -27.41
C GLN A 540 23.79 14.21 -27.24
N GLY A 541 23.08 14.54 -28.32
CA GLY A 541 21.84 15.33 -28.24
C GLY A 541 20.73 14.64 -27.42
N ASN A 542 20.66 13.31 -27.45
CA ASN A 542 19.72 12.55 -26.64
C ASN A 542 20.20 12.39 -25.19
N LEU A 543 21.52 12.31 -24.98
CA LEU A 543 22.10 12.41 -23.65
C LEU A 543 21.76 13.73 -22.97
N ASN A 544 21.84 14.85 -23.71
CA ASN A 544 21.48 16.18 -23.22
C ASN A 544 20.02 16.24 -22.75
N LYS A 545 19.09 15.64 -23.50
CA LYS A 545 17.68 15.52 -23.07
C LYS A 545 17.53 14.72 -21.79
N GLY A 546 18.26 13.60 -21.68
CA GLY A 546 18.22 12.75 -20.48
C GLY A 546 18.69 13.47 -19.22
N VAL A 547 19.83 14.18 -19.28
CA VAL A 547 20.33 14.95 -18.13
C VAL A 547 19.42 16.15 -17.81
N ALA A 548 18.81 16.78 -18.82
CA ALA A 548 17.90 17.91 -18.65
C ALA A 548 16.62 17.53 -17.92
N VAL A 549 15.98 16.42 -18.30
CA VAL A 549 14.73 15.97 -17.65
C VAL A 549 14.94 15.75 -16.16
N ILE A 550 16.08 15.18 -15.76
CA ILE A 550 16.39 14.96 -14.35
C ILE A 550 16.73 16.29 -13.65
N ALA A 551 17.54 17.15 -14.26
CA ALA A 551 17.91 18.45 -13.68
C ALA A 551 16.68 19.38 -13.50
N GLU A 552 15.79 19.46 -14.49
CA GLU A 552 14.56 20.26 -14.43
C GLU A 552 13.56 19.71 -13.41
N TYR A 553 13.46 18.37 -13.30
CA TYR A 553 12.67 17.74 -12.25
C TYR A 553 13.19 18.13 -10.86
N LEU A 554 14.50 18.11 -10.64
CA LEU A 554 15.11 18.57 -9.39
C LEU A 554 14.82 20.08 -9.15
N GLU A 555 14.92 20.93 -10.18
CA GLU A 555 14.57 22.36 -10.07
C GLU A 555 13.09 22.58 -9.70
N SER A 556 12.18 21.77 -10.23
CA SER A 556 10.75 21.84 -9.92
C SER A 556 10.43 21.50 -8.46
N LEU A 557 11.30 20.71 -7.82
CA LEU A 557 11.25 20.37 -6.40
C LEU A 557 11.95 21.41 -5.51
N GLY A 558 12.50 22.48 -6.11
CA GLY A 558 13.29 23.49 -5.40
C GLY A 558 14.73 23.06 -5.09
N MET A 559 15.19 21.97 -5.71
CA MET A 559 16.55 21.43 -5.63
C MET A 559 17.36 21.75 -6.90
#